data_AF-A0A6A5ASH8-F1
#
_entry.id   AF-A0A6A5ASH8-F1
#
_cell.length_a   1.000
_cell.length_b   1.000
_cell.length_c   1.000
_cell.angle_alpha   90.00
_cell.angle_beta   90.00
_cell.angle_gamma   90.00
#
_symmetry.space_group_name_H-M   'P 1'
#
loop_
_entity.id
_entity.type
_entity.pdbx_description
1 polymer ?
#
loop_
_entity_poly.entity_id
_entity_poly.type
_entity_poly.pdbx_seq_one_letter_code
_entity_poly.pdbx_strand_id
1 'polypeptide(L)'
;MLLFSNFVPISLQVTVDITRFVQSILLCLDTEMALGGVGVTVYPYCPCYIYTHYLYSTKYYISLNLSLSWCQVRCSDLNEDLGVIQHIFTDKTGTLTCNNMEFRKCAIDGVSFGNVAGPPSAPRGSYLTHVNIADKALQQKVVDERHPRFVQFFVNLAVNSAVVPIVDAGTGRLVYSAISPDEEALVCAAKHFDVTLLRHDSTSVAVSRFGDTVLFDVLHMFEFSSERKKSSMIVRERGGSAGVILFCKGADTVVFPALRSPVDAEEDERYTAMKQHLVTYAAEGLRVLCVAQRELSDDVYEAWNAKYLAAKTASDTTEDDLDAIVRDIETQLDLVGITGTTLLVMTYPAWKQTL
;
A
#
# COMPACT_ATOMS: atom_id res chain seq x y z
N MET A 1 26.46 24.27 -63.52
CA MET A 1 25.91 23.89 -62.19
C MET A 1 24.76 24.79 -61.72
N LEU A 2 24.75 26.10 -61.98
CA LEU A 2 23.66 26.99 -61.53
C LEU A 2 22.25 26.63 -62.07
N LEU A 3 22.16 26.05 -63.28
CA LEU A 3 20.88 25.66 -63.89
C LEU A 3 20.14 24.55 -63.11
N PHE A 4 20.87 23.72 -62.34
CA PHE A 4 20.33 22.64 -61.52
C PHE A 4 20.42 22.92 -60.01
N SER A 5 20.71 24.17 -59.63
CA SER A 5 20.84 24.56 -58.21
C SER A 5 19.56 24.34 -57.39
N ASN A 6 18.39 24.31 -58.05
CA ASN A 6 17.09 24.05 -57.44
C ASN A 6 16.71 22.56 -57.35
N PHE A 7 17.58 21.63 -57.79
CA PHE A 7 17.29 20.20 -57.72
C PHE A 7 17.25 19.68 -56.27
N VAL A 8 17.99 20.35 -55.37
CA VAL A 8 17.81 20.26 -53.92
C VAL A 8 17.22 21.60 -53.46
N PRO A 9 15.95 21.64 -53.03
CA PRO A 9 15.32 22.90 -52.64
C PRO A 9 16.01 23.48 -51.40
N ILE A 10 16.41 24.75 -51.46
CA ILE A 10 17.01 25.47 -50.33
C ILE A 10 16.03 25.56 -49.15
N SER A 11 14.72 25.59 -49.44
CA SER A 11 13.67 25.65 -48.42
C SER A 11 13.32 24.30 -47.79
N LEU A 12 13.89 23.17 -48.26
CA LEU A 12 13.47 21.84 -47.82
C LEU A 12 13.59 21.68 -46.29
N GLN A 13 14.73 22.06 -45.72
CA GLN A 13 14.97 21.95 -44.29
C GLN A 13 14.00 22.83 -43.48
N VAL A 14 13.82 24.08 -43.91
CA VAL A 14 12.92 25.03 -43.24
C VAL A 14 11.47 24.52 -43.26
N THR A 15 11.02 23.94 -44.37
CA THR A 15 9.69 23.36 -44.49
C THR A 15 9.51 22.15 -43.55
N VAL A 16 10.52 21.29 -43.43
CA VAL A 16 10.50 20.14 -42.50
C VAL A 16 10.46 20.61 -41.05
N ASP A 17 11.28 21.58 -40.67
CA ASP A 17 11.34 22.12 -39.31
C ASP A 17 10.00 22.78 -38.91
N ILE A 18 9.38 23.55 -39.82
CA ILE A 18 8.05 24.13 -39.61
C ILE A 18 7.00 23.03 -39.47
N THR A 19 7.07 21.98 -40.29
CA THR A 19 6.12 20.87 -40.22
C THR A 19 6.20 20.16 -38.86
N ARG A 20 7.42 19.84 -38.40
CA ARG A 20 7.66 19.25 -37.07
C ARG A 20 7.20 20.15 -35.94
N PHE A 21 7.44 21.45 -36.04
CA PHE A 21 6.97 22.42 -35.06
C PHE A 21 5.44 22.44 -34.96
N VAL A 22 4.73 22.47 -36.09
CA VAL A 22 3.26 22.44 -36.12
C VAL A 22 2.73 21.12 -35.56
N GLN A 23 3.34 19.98 -35.91
CA GLN A 23 2.98 18.68 -35.32
C GLN A 23 3.12 18.69 -33.79
N SER A 24 4.20 19.25 -33.25
CA SER A 24 4.39 19.36 -31.81
C SER A 24 3.34 20.24 -31.14
N ILE A 25 2.88 21.32 -31.78
CA ILE A 25 1.76 22.13 -31.28
C ILE A 25 0.49 21.29 -31.20
N LEU A 26 0.18 20.53 -32.25
CA LEU A 26 -1.03 19.69 -32.28
C LEU A 26 -1.01 18.63 -31.17
N LEU A 27 0.14 17.99 -30.92
CA LEU A 27 0.29 17.03 -29.81
C LEU A 27 0.06 17.70 -28.45
N CYS A 28 0.59 18.90 -28.22
CA CYS A 28 0.39 19.62 -26.96
C CYS A 28 -1.06 20.09 -26.74
N LEU A 29 -1.84 20.27 -27.81
CA LEU A 29 -3.24 20.71 -27.75
C LEU A 29 -4.24 19.55 -27.63
N ASP A 30 -3.77 18.30 -27.67
CA ASP A 30 -4.63 17.14 -27.55
C ASP A 30 -5.20 17.02 -26.13
N THR A 31 -6.52 17.15 -26.01
CA THR A 31 -7.24 17.06 -24.74
C THR A 31 -7.25 15.64 -24.17
N GLU A 32 -7.09 14.61 -24.99
CA GLU A 32 -7.03 13.22 -24.53
C GLU A 32 -5.69 12.90 -23.85
N MET A 33 -4.65 13.70 -24.10
CA MET A 33 -3.35 13.62 -23.45
C MET A 33 -3.18 14.62 -22.30
N ALA A 34 -4.28 15.18 -21.80
CA ALA A 34 -4.30 16.05 -20.63
C ALA A 34 -4.66 15.27 -19.36
N LEU A 35 -3.91 15.48 -18.29
CA LEU A 35 -4.18 14.93 -16.97
C LEU A 35 -4.86 15.98 -16.09
N GLY A 36 -6.10 15.74 -15.67
CA GLY A 36 -6.84 16.57 -14.72
C GLY A 36 -7.84 15.78 -13.88
N GLY A 37 -7.86 16.03 -12.56
CA GLY A 37 -8.81 15.47 -11.61
C GLY A 37 -10.26 15.91 -11.89
N VAL A 38 -11.18 14.98 -11.67
CA VAL A 38 -12.66 15.08 -11.63
C VAL A 38 -13.32 16.37 -12.19
N GLY A 39 -14.07 16.23 -13.30
CA GLY A 39 -15.31 16.99 -13.49
C GLY A 39 -15.24 18.34 -14.21
N VAL A 40 -14.24 18.63 -15.04
CA VAL A 40 -14.26 19.83 -15.90
C VAL A 40 -14.73 19.46 -17.31
N THR A 41 -15.94 19.91 -17.66
CA THR A 41 -16.40 19.96 -19.05
C THR A 41 -15.53 20.97 -19.79
N VAL A 42 -14.66 20.50 -20.68
CA VAL A 42 -13.85 21.37 -21.55
C VAL A 42 -14.81 22.04 -22.54
N TYR A 43 -15.03 23.35 -22.38
CA TYR A 43 -15.66 24.14 -23.44
C TYR A 43 -14.61 24.38 -24.52
N PRO A 44 -14.90 24.09 -25.80
CA PRO A 44 -14.05 24.55 -26.87
C PRO A 44 -14.12 26.08 -26.86
N TYR A 45 -12.99 26.74 -27.12
CA TYR A 45 -12.81 28.20 -27.19
C TYR A 45 -12.55 28.94 -25.86
N CYS A 46 -11.29 28.87 -25.38
CA CYS A 46 -10.62 30.12 -24.98
C CYS A 46 -9.16 30.13 -25.50
N PRO A 47 -8.83 30.96 -26.49
CA PRO A 47 -7.47 31.11 -27.03
C PRO A 47 -6.52 31.87 -26.09
N CYS A 48 -6.84 31.94 -24.79
CA CYS A 48 -6.22 32.86 -23.83
C CYS A 48 -5.12 32.21 -22.96
N TYR A 49 -4.96 30.88 -22.95
CA TYR A 49 -4.02 30.18 -22.05
C TYR A 49 -2.67 29.78 -22.68
N ILE A 50 -2.48 29.96 -23.98
CA ILE A 50 -1.24 29.55 -24.67
C ILE A 50 -0.11 30.58 -24.50
N TYR A 51 -0.39 31.80 -24.03
CA TYR A 51 0.58 32.90 -24.01
C TYR A 51 1.36 33.10 -22.70
N THR A 52 1.07 32.38 -21.62
CA THR A 52 1.63 32.71 -20.29
C THR A 52 3.03 32.18 -20.01
N HIS A 53 3.73 31.57 -20.96
CA HIS A 53 5.12 31.12 -20.73
C HIS A 53 6.24 31.99 -21.34
N TYR A 54 5.91 33.10 -22.02
CA TYR A 54 6.92 33.97 -22.65
C TYR A 54 7.00 35.42 -22.17
N LEU A 55 6.25 35.84 -21.15
CA LEU A 55 6.35 37.21 -20.61
C LEU A 55 6.44 37.21 -19.09
N TYR A 56 7.66 37.39 -18.58
CA TYR A 56 7.89 37.87 -17.21
C TYR A 56 7.38 39.31 -17.10
N SER A 57 6.38 39.57 -16.24
CA SER A 57 6.32 40.78 -15.39
C SER A 57 5.11 40.78 -14.44
N THR A 58 5.43 40.84 -13.13
CA THR A 58 4.72 41.41 -11.97
C THR A 58 3.20 41.23 -11.71
N LYS A 59 2.96 40.73 -10.48
CA LYS A 59 1.83 40.95 -9.53
C LYS A 59 0.51 40.22 -9.80
N TYR A 60 -0.05 39.68 -8.70
CA TYR A 60 -1.29 38.89 -8.52
C TYR A 60 -1.13 37.37 -8.68
N TYR A 61 -0.87 36.70 -7.56
CA TYR A 61 -1.09 35.26 -7.40
C TYR A 61 -2.57 35.03 -7.08
N ILE A 62 -3.27 34.33 -7.96
CA ILE A 62 -4.51 33.62 -7.61
C ILE A 62 -4.14 32.14 -7.67
N SER A 63 -3.96 31.51 -6.51
CA SER A 63 -3.76 30.06 -6.40
C SER A 63 -5.08 29.35 -6.64
N LEU A 64 -5.47 29.18 -7.91
CA LEU A 64 -6.38 28.09 -8.27
C LEU A 64 -5.53 26.82 -8.35
N ASN A 65 -5.70 25.91 -7.39
CA ASN A 65 -5.17 24.54 -7.46
C ASN A 65 -5.86 23.80 -8.62
N LEU A 66 -5.45 24.06 -9.86
CA LEU A 66 -5.71 23.20 -11.01
C LEU A 66 -4.38 22.65 -11.49
N SER A 67 -3.99 21.50 -10.95
CA SER A 67 -2.88 20.69 -11.45
C SER A 67 -3.26 19.97 -12.75
N LEU A 68 -3.66 20.73 -13.78
CA LEU A 68 -3.81 20.19 -15.13
C LEU A 68 -2.44 20.08 -15.79
N SER A 69 -1.94 18.85 -15.91
CA SER A 69 -0.67 18.55 -16.59
C SER A 69 -0.96 18.10 -18.01
N TRP A 70 -0.48 18.85 -18.99
CA TRP A 70 -0.67 18.55 -20.42
C TRP A 70 0.53 17.78 -20.98
N CYS A 71 0.31 16.99 -22.03
CA CYS A 71 1.40 16.50 -22.86
C CYS A 71 2.26 17.69 -23.34
N GLN A 72 3.57 17.56 -23.17
CA GLN A 72 4.52 18.58 -23.58
C GLN A 72 5.61 17.95 -24.44
N VAL A 73 5.66 18.33 -25.70
CA VAL A 73 6.75 17.94 -26.60
C VAL A 73 8.00 18.76 -26.28
N ARG A 74 9.09 18.07 -25.88
CA ARG A 74 10.38 18.70 -25.56
C ARG A 74 11.35 18.73 -26.74
N CYS A 75 11.18 17.82 -27.70
CA CYS A 75 11.99 17.70 -28.90
C CYS A 75 11.09 17.38 -30.09
N SER A 76 10.99 18.27 -31.07
CA SER A 76 10.13 18.11 -32.26
C SER A 76 10.76 17.27 -33.37
N ASP A 77 12.07 17.03 -33.30
CA ASP A 77 12.80 16.27 -34.33
C ASP A 77 12.41 14.81 -34.39
N LEU A 78 11.87 14.27 -33.29
CA LEU A 78 11.55 12.86 -33.11
C LEU A 78 10.06 12.55 -33.32
N ASN A 79 9.25 13.51 -33.79
CA ASN A 79 7.80 13.31 -33.93
C ASN A 79 7.47 12.15 -34.88
N GLU A 80 8.22 12.01 -35.98
CA GLU A 80 8.02 10.92 -36.96
C GLU A 80 8.49 9.57 -36.42
N ASP A 81 9.54 9.57 -35.59
CA ASP A 81 10.08 8.36 -34.98
C ASP A 81 9.06 7.69 -34.06
N LEU A 82 8.15 8.46 -33.44
CA LEU A 82 7.03 7.93 -32.65
C LEU A 82 6.16 6.94 -33.45
N GLY A 83 6.04 7.13 -34.78
CA GLY A 83 5.26 6.27 -35.65
C GLY A 83 5.96 4.96 -36.04
N VAL A 84 7.25 4.81 -35.73
CA VAL A 84 8.09 3.67 -36.14
C VAL A 84 8.61 2.87 -34.93
N ILE A 85 8.19 3.23 -33.71
CA ILE A 85 8.60 2.53 -32.48
C ILE A 85 8.15 1.06 -32.52
N GLN A 86 9.10 0.13 -32.34
CA GLN A 86 8.84 -1.32 -32.24
C GLN A 86 8.92 -1.86 -30.82
N HIS A 87 9.70 -1.20 -29.95
CA HIS A 87 9.95 -1.65 -28.58
C HIS A 87 9.76 -0.49 -27.61
N ILE A 88 9.01 -0.73 -26.53
CA ILE A 88 8.81 0.22 -25.44
C ILE A 88 9.47 -0.37 -24.19
N PHE A 89 10.46 0.35 -23.66
CA PHE A 89 11.04 0.07 -22.36
C PHE A 89 10.32 0.93 -21.33
N THR A 90 9.66 0.29 -20.37
CA THR A 90 8.90 0.97 -19.32
C THR A 90 9.51 0.70 -17.97
N ASP A 91 9.60 1.73 -17.13
CA ASP A 91 9.85 1.52 -15.71
C ASP A 91 8.56 0.99 -15.03
N LYS A 92 8.71 0.26 -13.93
CA LYS A 92 7.59 -0.25 -13.14
C LYS A 92 7.07 0.82 -12.20
N THR A 93 7.96 1.48 -11.47
CA THR A 93 7.59 2.39 -10.39
C THR A 93 7.37 3.79 -10.94
N GLY A 94 6.22 4.40 -10.66
CA GLY A 94 5.90 5.75 -11.13
C GLY A 94 5.52 5.86 -12.62
N THR A 95 5.60 4.76 -13.40
CA THR A 95 5.10 4.70 -14.79
C THR A 95 3.96 3.69 -14.95
N LEU A 96 4.17 2.42 -14.55
CA LEU A 96 3.09 1.42 -14.59
C LEU A 96 2.20 1.49 -13.34
N THR A 97 2.69 2.10 -12.26
CA THR A 97 2.11 1.93 -10.92
C THR A 97 2.10 3.24 -10.15
N CYS A 98 1.00 3.52 -9.44
CA CYS A 98 0.81 4.77 -8.70
C CYS A 98 1.53 4.82 -7.34
N ASN A 99 2.39 3.83 -7.04
CA ASN A 99 2.98 3.61 -5.71
C ASN A 99 1.95 3.66 -4.56
N ASN A 100 0.69 3.37 -4.87
CA ASN A 100 -0.40 3.31 -3.92
C ASN A 100 -0.80 1.85 -3.72
N MET A 101 -0.80 1.40 -2.47
CA MET A 101 -1.19 0.04 -2.09
C MET A 101 -2.65 0.00 -1.65
N GLU A 102 -3.39 -0.97 -2.17
CA GLU A 102 -4.78 -1.24 -1.80
C GLU A 102 -4.93 -2.60 -1.13
N PHE A 103 -5.64 -2.65 -0.01
CA PHE A 103 -6.14 -3.89 0.56
C PHE A 103 -7.37 -4.38 -0.21
N ARG A 104 -7.32 -5.60 -0.78
CA ARG A 104 -8.40 -6.11 -1.65
C ARG A 104 -9.05 -7.38 -1.17
N LYS A 105 -8.25 -8.34 -0.70
CA LYS A 105 -8.73 -9.65 -0.27
C LYS A 105 -8.11 -10.03 1.06
N CYS A 106 -8.78 -10.92 1.77
CA CYS A 106 -8.20 -11.60 2.91
C CYS A 106 -8.91 -12.92 3.10
N ALA A 107 -8.19 -13.91 3.64
CA ALA A 107 -8.83 -15.12 4.14
C ALA A 107 -8.60 -15.23 5.64
N ILE A 108 -9.67 -15.43 6.40
CA ILE A 108 -9.65 -15.51 7.86
C ILE A 108 -10.39 -16.79 8.23
N ASP A 109 -9.79 -17.59 9.11
CA ASP A 109 -10.40 -18.84 9.59
C ASP A 109 -10.79 -19.82 8.45
N GLY A 110 -9.98 -19.88 7.39
CA GLY A 110 -10.23 -20.73 6.22
C GLY A 110 -11.20 -20.17 5.18
N VAL A 111 -11.83 -19.01 5.43
CA VAL A 111 -12.82 -18.41 4.51
C VAL A 111 -12.20 -17.20 3.80
N SER A 112 -12.24 -17.19 2.46
CA SER A 112 -11.78 -16.10 1.60
C SER A 112 -12.86 -15.01 1.41
N PHE A 113 -12.46 -13.74 1.55
CA PHE A 113 -13.29 -12.54 1.42
C PHE A 113 -12.74 -11.58 0.36
N GLY A 114 -13.61 -10.73 -0.18
CA GLY A 114 -13.23 -9.75 -1.21
C GLY A 114 -13.29 -10.28 -2.64
N ASN A 115 -14.05 -11.36 -2.89
CA ASN A 115 -14.28 -11.93 -4.22
C ASN A 115 -15.26 -11.12 -5.10
N VAL A 116 -15.41 -9.82 -4.86
CA VAL A 116 -16.34 -8.98 -5.63
C VAL A 116 -15.74 -8.71 -7.01
N ALA A 117 -16.28 -9.40 -8.02
CA ALA A 117 -16.04 -9.10 -9.42
C ALA A 117 -16.61 -7.71 -9.75
N GLY A 118 -15.73 -6.72 -9.86
CA GLY A 118 -16.08 -5.38 -10.30
C GLY A 118 -14.83 -4.49 -10.38
N PRO A 119 -14.84 -3.44 -11.22
CA PRO A 119 -13.83 -2.39 -11.12
C PRO A 119 -13.78 -1.84 -9.69
N PRO A 120 -12.62 -1.30 -9.24
CA PRO A 120 -12.45 -0.72 -7.90
C PRO A 120 -13.63 0.18 -7.58
N SER A 121 -14.57 -0.33 -6.81
CA SER A 121 -15.74 0.44 -6.40
C SER A 121 -15.29 1.08 -5.12
N ALA A 122 -14.63 2.24 -5.23
CA ALA A 122 -14.34 3.08 -4.09
C ALA A 122 -15.60 3.08 -3.21
N PRO A 123 -15.52 2.64 -1.94
CA PRO A 123 -16.68 2.63 -1.08
C PRO A 123 -17.24 4.05 -1.10
N ARG A 124 -18.48 4.21 -1.56
CA ARG A 124 -19.13 5.52 -1.65
C ARG A 124 -19.02 6.18 -0.27
N GLY A 125 -18.19 7.22 -0.15
CA GLY A 125 -17.99 7.98 1.10
C GLY A 125 -16.79 7.61 1.97
N SER A 126 -15.97 6.62 1.59
CA SER A 126 -14.72 6.32 2.30
C SER A 126 -13.60 7.26 1.81
N TYR A 127 -13.12 8.14 2.67
CA TYR A 127 -11.92 8.94 2.43
C TYR A 127 -10.61 8.15 2.61
N LEU A 128 -10.68 6.82 2.74
CA LEU A 128 -9.50 5.96 2.93
C LEU A 128 -8.95 5.55 1.57
N THR A 129 -7.79 6.08 1.21
CA THR A 129 -7.13 5.94 -0.09
C THR A 129 -6.43 4.59 -0.35
N HIS A 130 -6.63 3.60 0.54
CA HIS A 130 -5.85 2.35 0.56
C HIS A 130 -6.70 1.08 0.77
N VAL A 131 -8.03 1.17 0.72
CA VAL A 131 -8.92 0.03 1.01
C VAL A 131 -9.95 -0.12 -0.10
N ASN A 132 -9.96 -1.30 -0.71
CA ASN A 132 -10.84 -1.66 -1.79
C ASN A 132 -11.34 -3.10 -1.60
N ILE A 133 -11.98 -3.31 -0.45
CA ILE A 133 -12.70 -4.52 -0.10
C ILE A 133 -14.11 -4.11 0.30
N ALA A 134 -15.11 -4.73 -0.32
CA ALA A 134 -16.52 -4.46 -0.03
C ALA A 134 -17.24 -5.80 0.14
N ASP A 135 -17.06 -6.42 1.31
CA ASP A 135 -17.63 -7.72 1.60
C ASP A 135 -18.55 -7.63 2.82
N LYS A 136 -19.86 -7.76 2.57
CA LYS A 136 -20.88 -7.67 3.62
C LYS A 136 -20.78 -8.80 4.65
N ALA A 137 -20.35 -9.99 4.23
CA ALA A 137 -20.21 -11.12 5.14
C ALA A 137 -19.03 -10.90 6.09
N LEU A 138 -17.93 -10.33 5.58
CA LEU A 138 -16.81 -9.93 6.42
C LEU A 138 -17.20 -8.81 7.39
N GLN A 139 -17.91 -7.79 6.90
CA GLN A 139 -18.38 -6.68 7.73
C GLN A 139 -19.29 -7.18 8.86
N GLN A 140 -20.22 -8.09 8.55
CA GLN A 140 -21.10 -8.70 9.55
C GLN A 140 -20.30 -9.45 10.62
N LYS A 141 -19.34 -10.30 10.22
CA LYS A 141 -18.54 -11.08 11.18
C LYS A 141 -17.65 -10.21 12.08
N VAL A 142 -17.11 -9.10 11.54
CA VAL A 142 -16.17 -8.24 12.26
C VAL A 142 -16.89 -7.21 13.12
N VAL A 143 -17.86 -6.47 12.54
CA VAL A 143 -18.48 -5.31 13.17
C VAL A 143 -19.74 -5.70 13.95
N ASP A 144 -20.62 -6.50 13.34
CA ASP A 144 -21.92 -6.84 13.94
C ASP A 144 -21.76 -7.96 14.97
N GLU A 145 -21.10 -9.06 14.59
CA GLU A 145 -20.91 -10.25 15.44
C GLU A 145 -19.69 -10.16 16.34
N ARG A 146 -18.72 -9.30 15.99
CA ARG A 146 -17.44 -9.12 16.71
C ARG A 146 -16.73 -10.46 16.98
N HIS A 147 -16.70 -11.33 15.98
CA HIS A 147 -16.17 -12.67 16.13
C HIS A 147 -14.68 -12.65 16.55
N PRO A 148 -14.27 -13.30 17.65
CA PRO A 148 -12.94 -13.13 18.24
C PRO A 148 -11.77 -13.27 17.27
N ARG A 149 -11.73 -14.34 16.46
CA ARG A 149 -10.66 -14.55 15.46
C ARG A 149 -10.59 -13.44 14.39
N PHE A 150 -11.74 -12.92 13.97
CA PHE A 150 -11.82 -11.86 12.96
C PHE A 150 -11.35 -10.52 13.54
N VAL A 151 -11.74 -10.21 14.77
CA VAL A 151 -11.25 -9.03 15.47
C VAL A 151 -9.74 -9.12 15.71
N GLN A 152 -9.23 -10.27 16.17
CA GLN A 152 -7.81 -10.51 16.37
C GLN A 152 -6.98 -10.31 15.11
N PHE A 153 -7.49 -10.73 13.95
CA PHE A 153 -6.85 -10.50 12.65
C PHE A 153 -6.60 -9.00 12.41
N PHE A 154 -7.64 -8.17 12.50
CA PHE A 154 -7.52 -6.72 12.26
C PHE A 154 -6.75 -5.99 13.37
N VAL A 155 -6.85 -6.46 14.62
CA VAL A 155 -6.03 -5.95 15.72
C VAL A 155 -4.55 -6.23 15.48
N ASN A 156 -4.18 -7.43 15.02
CA ASN A 156 -2.81 -7.76 14.67
C ASN A 156 -2.30 -6.83 13.55
N LEU A 157 -3.10 -6.61 12.49
CA LEU A 157 -2.75 -5.67 11.42
C LEU A 157 -2.52 -4.24 11.90
N ALA A 158 -3.35 -3.75 12.84
CA ALA A 158 -3.23 -2.41 13.40
C ALA A 158 -2.02 -2.28 14.34
N VAL A 159 -1.82 -3.24 15.25
CA VAL A 159 -0.82 -3.17 16.32
C VAL A 159 0.58 -3.53 15.82
N ASN A 160 0.72 -4.67 15.13
CA ASN A 160 2.00 -5.13 14.58
C ASN A 160 2.34 -4.37 13.30
N SER A 161 2.62 -3.08 13.42
CA SER A 161 2.95 -2.18 12.32
C SER A 161 3.92 -1.10 12.79
N ALA A 162 4.63 -0.43 11.87
CA ALA A 162 5.44 0.75 12.18
C ALA A 162 4.76 2.05 11.70
N VAL A 163 3.43 2.03 11.64
CA VAL A 163 2.61 3.12 11.09
C VAL A 163 2.39 4.19 12.16
N VAL A 164 2.61 5.45 11.78
CA VAL A 164 2.36 6.60 12.65
C VAL A 164 1.01 7.23 12.31
N PRO A 165 0.06 7.27 13.27
CA PRO A 165 -1.18 8.01 13.11
C PRO A 165 -0.96 9.52 13.27
N ILE A 166 -1.42 10.30 12.30
CA ILE A 166 -1.30 11.77 12.26
C ILE A 166 -2.69 12.37 12.11
N VAL A 167 -3.04 13.34 12.95
CA VAL A 167 -4.26 14.13 12.76
C VAL A 167 -3.95 15.28 11.83
N ASP A 168 -4.53 15.25 10.63
CA ASP A 168 -4.38 16.31 9.65
C ASP A 168 -5.00 17.62 10.16
N ALA A 169 -4.20 18.68 10.20
CA ALA A 169 -4.61 19.96 10.79
C ALA A 169 -5.70 20.69 9.98
N GLY A 170 -5.80 20.43 8.68
CA GLY A 170 -6.79 21.07 7.80
C GLY A 170 -8.17 20.39 7.86
N THR A 171 -8.19 19.06 7.88
CA THR A 171 -9.41 18.26 7.83
C THR A 171 -9.85 17.71 9.18
N GLY A 172 -8.97 17.73 10.19
CA GLY A 172 -9.18 17.12 11.50
C GLY A 172 -9.25 15.58 11.44
N ARG A 173 -8.83 14.98 10.33
CA ARG A 173 -8.96 13.53 10.10
C ARG A 173 -7.68 12.80 10.50
N LEU A 174 -7.88 11.59 10.99
CA LEU A 174 -6.79 10.66 11.24
C LEU A 174 -6.28 10.08 9.91
N VAL A 175 -5.06 10.43 9.55
CA VAL A 175 -4.29 9.92 8.41
C VAL A 175 -3.17 9.04 8.96
N TYR A 176 -2.74 8.06 8.18
CA TYR A 176 -1.64 7.17 8.54
C TYR A 176 -0.43 7.48 7.68
N SER A 177 0.77 7.39 8.26
CA SER A 177 2.02 7.59 7.54
C SER A 177 2.97 6.46 7.89
N ALA A 178 3.55 5.82 6.88
CA ALA A 178 4.46 4.70 7.05
C ALA A 178 5.60 4.76 6.04
N ILE A 179 6.74 4.12 6.37
CA ILE A 179 7.83 3.92 5.42
C ILE A 179 7.41 2.90 4.35
N SER A 180 6.63 1.89 4.75
CA SER A 180 6.11 0.86 3.85
C SER A 180 4.64 1.15 3.50
N PRO A 181 4.31 1.37 2.20
CA PRO A 181 2.93 1.59 1.79
C PRO A 181 2.07 0.32 1.97
N ASP A 182 2.69 -0.87 1.99
CA ASP A 182 1.98 -2.11 2.30
C ASP A 182 1.43 -2.08 3.73
N GLU A 183 2.19 -1.56 4.71
CA GLU A 183 1.74 -1.44 6.09
C GLU A 183 0.63 -0.39 6.26
N GLU A 184 0.75 0.73 5.57
CA GLU A 184 -0.28 1.77 5.57
C GLU A 184 -1.62 1.22 5.07
N ALA A 185 -1.62 0.42 4.01
CA ALA A 185 -2.84 -0.22 3.49
C ALA A 185 -3.44 -1.22 4.48
N LEU A 186 -2.62 -1.99 5.21
CA LEU A 186 -3.09 -2.91 6.24
C LEU A 186 -3.75 -2.19 7.42
N VAL A 187 -3.15 -1.09 7.90
CA VAL A 187 -3.71 -0.29 9.00
C VAL A 187 -4.97 0.45 8.56
N CYS A 188 -5.00 0.96 7.32
CA CYS A 188 -6.21 1.52 6.72
C CYS A 188 -7.33 0.47 6.65
N ALA A 189 -7.01 -0.78 6.30
CA ALA A 189 -7.99 -1.87 6.26
C ALA A 189 -8.54 -2.18 7.65
N ALA A 190 -7.70 -2.21 8.69
CA ALA A 190 -8.17 -2.36 10.06
C ALA A 190 -9.15 -1.23 10.46
N LYS A 191 -8.81 0.03 10.12
CA LYS A 191 -9.69 1.19 10.36
C LYS A 191 -11.02 1.06 9.61
N HIS A 192 -11.04 0.49 8.41
CA HIS A 192 -12.26 0.27 7.64
C HIS A 192 -13.25 -0.69 8.33
N PHE A 193 -12.74 -1.62 9.14
CA PHE A 193 -13.55 -2.56 9.93
C PHE A 193 -13.60 -2.18 11.42
N ASP A 194 -13.64 -0.87 11.73
CA ASP A 194 -13.78 -0.31 13.08
C ASP A 194 -12.69 -0.69 14.10
N VAL A 195 -11.49 -1.06 13.62
CA VAL A 195 -10.28 -1.23 14.43
C VAL A 195 -9.29 -0.12 14.08
N THR A 196 -9.36 0.99 14.82
CA THR A 196 -8.62 2.23 14.49
C THR A 196 -7.37 2.37 15.34
N LEU A 197 -6.20 2.50 14.71
CA LEU A 197 -4.95 2.82 15.39
C LEU A 197 -4.92 4.30 15.78
N LEU A 198 -4.99 4.61 17.09
CA LEU A 198 -5.04 5.99 17.59
C LEU A 198 -3.65 6.56 17.91
N ARG A 199 -2.76 5.72 18.45
CA ARG A 199 -1.40 6.10 18.83
C ARG A 199 -0.48 4.91 18.67
N HIS A 200 0.73 5.15 18.19
CA HIS A 200 1.77 4.15 18.05
C HIS A 200 3.10 4.73 18.50
N ASP A 201 3.57 4.28 19.66
CA ASP A 201 4.84 4.67 20.26
C ASP A 201 5.69 3.41 20.51
N SER A 202 6.99 3.58 20.73
CA SER A 202 7.91 2.47 21.04
C SER A 202 7.58 1.73 22.35
N THR A 203 6.77 2.31 23.23
CA THR A 203 6.41 1.75 24.54
C THR A 203 4.92 1.43 24.68
N SER A 204 4.06 2.04 23.88
CA SER A 204 2.62 1.83 23.97
C SER A 204 1.92 2.03 22.63
N VAL A 205 0.90 1.22 22.38
CA VAL A 205 0.02 1.35 21.22
C VAL A 205 -1.42 1.50 21.71
N ALA A 206 -2.14 2.51 21.20
CA ALA A 206 -3.54 2.74 21.51
C ALA A 206 -4.40 2.40 20.28
N VAL A 207 -5.37 1.52 20.45
CA VAL A 207 -6.29 1.10 19.39
C VAL A 207 -7.73 1.28 19.86
N SER A 208 -8.56 1.93 19.06
CA SER A 208 -10.02 1.91 19.26
C SER A 208 -10.58 0.66 18.60
N ARG A 209 -11.15 -0.25 19.40
CA ARG A 209 -11.88 -1.42 18.94
C ARG A 209 -13.37 -1.13 19.07
N PHE A 210 -14.06 -0.90 17.94
CA PHE A 210 -15.50 -0.63 17.92
C PHE A 210 -15.94 0.54 18.82
N GLY A 211 -15.09 1.56 18.94
CA GLY A 211 -15.31 2.73 19.80
C GLY A 211 -14.62 2.67 21.16
N ASP A 212 -14.30 1.47 21.66
CA ASP A 212 -13.65 1.29 22.95
C ASP A 212 -12.13 1.40 22.81
N THR A 213 -11.52 2.31 23.57
CA THR A 213 -10.05 2.50 23.51
C THR A 213 -9.35 1.45 24.35
N VAL A 214 -8.54 0.63 23.68
CA VAL A 214 -7.69 -0.39 24.30
C VAL A 214 -6.23 0.06 24.20
N LEU A 215 -5.50 -0.10 25.29
CA LEU A 215 -4.08 0.22 25.39
C LEU A 215 -3.26 -1.05 25.45
N PHE A 216 -2.21 -1.10 24.64
CA PHE A 216 -1.20 -2.14 24.65
C PHE A 216 0.13 -1.57 25.12
N ASP A 217 0.77 -2.28 26.03
CA ASP A 217 2.18 -2.06 26.36
C ASP A 217 3.05 -2.82 25.36
N VAL A 218 3.94 -2.10 24.67
CA VAL A 218 4.89 -2.70 23.73
C VAL A 218 6.07 -3.20 24.54
N LEU A 219 6.27 -4.52 24.53
CA LEU A 219 7.37 -5.16 25.23
C LEU A 219 8.59 -5.28 24.31
N HIS A 220 8.39 -5.74 23.08
CA HIS A 220 9.41 -5.81 22.04
C HIS A 220 8.81 -5.57 20.67
N MET A 221 9.59 -4.95 19.79
CA MET A 221 9.25 -4.73 18.38
C MET A 221 10.41 -5.23 17.53
N PHE A 222 10.11 -6.14 16.61
CA PHE A 222 11.07 -6.69 15.67
C PHE A 222 10.64 -6.36 14.25
N GLU A 223 11.23 -5.32 13.70
CA GLU A 223 10.91 -4.77 12.39
C GLU A 223 11.15 -5.75 11.24
N PHE A 224 10.46 -5.51 10.13
CA PHE A 224 10.66 -6.29 8.91
C PHE A 224 12.08 -6.08 8.36
N SER A 225 12.80 -7.17 8.11
CA SER A 225 14.05 -7.16 7.35
C SER A 225 13.98 -8.12 6.16
N SER A 226 14.82 -7.89 5.15
CA SER A 226 14.93 -8.78 3.98
C SER A 226 15.38 -10.20 4.34
N GLU A 227 16.13 -10.33 5.43
CA GLU A 227 16.62 -11.61 5.95
C GLU A 227 15.51 -12.36 6.69
N ARG A 228 14.77 -11.66 7.57
CA ARG A 228 13.69 -12.25 8.37
C ARG A 228 12.42 -12.52 7.57
N LYS A 229 12.09 -11.67 6.59
CA LYS A 229 10.87 -11.73 5.75
C LYS A 229 9.55 -11.72 6.55
N LYS A 230 9.60 -11.26 7.80
CA LYS A 230 8.48 -11.11 8.71
C LYS A 230 8.76 -9.99 9.70
N SER A 231 7.69 -9.48 10.32
CA SER A 231 7.73 -8.54 11.42
C SER A 231 6.91 -9.10 12.57
N SER A 232 7.38 -8.85 13.79
CA SER A 232 6.74 -9.36 14.99
C SER A 232 6.77 -8.33 16.11
N MET A 233 5.75 -8.38 16.95
CA MET A 233 5.61 -7.47 18.09
C MET A 233 5.08 -8.24 19.28
N ILE A 234 5.75 -8.09 20.42
CA ILE A 234 5.32 -8.66 21.68
C ILE A 234 4.65 -7.55 22.47
N VAL A 235 3.38 -7.74 22.81
CA VAL A 235 2.57 -6.75 23.52
C VAL A 235 1.83 -7.35 24.70
N ARG A 236 1.43 -6.50 25.64
CA ARG A 236 0.51 -6.85 26.73
C ARG A 236 -0.67 -5.90 26.71
N GLU A 237 -1.89 -6.45 26.67
CA GLU A 237 -3.10 -5.65 26.71
C GLU A 237 -3.40 -5.19 28.14
N ARG A 238 -3.55 -3.87 28.35
CA ARG A 238 -3.84 -3.32 29.68
C ARG A 238 -5.28 -3.62 30.09
N GLY A 239 -5.43 -4.33 31.20
CA GLY A 239 -6.75 -4.67 31.76
C GLY A 239 -7.46 -5.83 31.03
N GLY A 240 -6.80 -6.48 30.07
CA GLY A 240 -7.29 -7.70 29.44
C GLY A 240 -7.10 -8.92 30.36
N SER A 241 -7.91 -9.95 30.14
CA SER A 241 -7.71 -11.29 30.74
C SER A 241 -6.62 -12.10 30.02
N ALA A 242 -6.22 -11.65 28.82
CA ALA A 242 -5.18 -12.29 28.03
C ALA A 242 -3.79 -11.87 28.55
N GLY A 243 -2.85 -12.83 28.55
CA GLY A 243 -1.46 -12.63 28.95
C GLY A 243 -0.66 -11.82 27.92
N VAL A 244 0.61 -12.16 27.76
CA VAL A 244 1.47 -11.55 26.73
C VAL A 244 1.07 -12.11 25.36
N ILE A 245 0.97 -11.26 24.34
CA ILE A 245 0.60 -11.67 22.98
C ILE A 245 1.77 -11.37 22.04
N LEU A 246 2.21 -12.38 21.31
CA LEU A 246 3.13 -12.25 20.19
C LEU A 246 2.32 -12.14 18.89
N PHE A 247 2.37 -10.99 18.25
CA PHE A 247 1.87 -10.79 16.90
C PHE A 247 2.97 -11.03 15.88
N CYS A 248 2.62 -11.65 14.75
CA CYS A 248 3.53 -11.95 13.65
C CYS A 248 2.82 -11.74 12.31
N LYS A 249 3.47 -11.05 11.37
CA LYS A 249 3.03 -10.95 9.97
C LYS A 249 4.23 -11.10 9.04
N GLY A 250 4.12 -11.90 8.00
CA GLY A 250 5.26 -12.17 7.11
C GLY A 250 4.95 -13.09 5.94
N ALA A 251 6.01 -13.47 5.21
CA ALA A 251 5.90 -14.38 4.08
C ALA A 251 5.50 -15.80 4.51
N ASP A 252 4.84 -16.52 3.62
CA ASP A 252 4.45 -17.92 3.80
C ASP A 252 5.65 -18.82 4.14
N THR A 253 6.75 -18.64 3.42
CA THR A 253 7.99 -19.42 3.59
C THR A 253 8.57 -19.36 5.00
N VAL A 254 8.28 -18.30 5.79
CA VAL A 254 8.79 -18.14 7.16
C VAL A 254 7.72 -18.34 8.23
N VAL A 255 6.45 -18.07 7.92
CA VAL A 255 5.35 -18.23 8.89
C VAL A 255 4.88 -19.68 8.96
N PHE A 256 4.69 -20.38 7.84
CA PHE A 256 4.19 -21.76 7.85
C PHE A 256 5.07 -22.75 8.63
N PRO A 257 6.42 -22.73 8.51
CA PRO A 257 7.29 -23.60 9.31
C PRO A 257 7.25 -23.30 10.81
N ALA A 258 6.83 -22.09 11.20
CA ALA A 258 6.76 -21.63 12.57
C ALA A 258 5.40 -21.89 13.25
N LEU A 259 4.42 -22.42 12.50
CA LEU A 259 3.10 -22.72 13.04
C LEU A 259 3.16 -23.90 14.02
N ARG A 260 2.29 -23.87 15.03
CA ARG A 260 2.05 -25.05 15.86
C ARG A 260 1.33 -26.13 15.05
N SER A 261 1.43 -27.37 15.52
CA SER A 261 0.58 -28.44 14.99
C SER A 261 -0.90 -28.10 15.22
N PRO A 262 -1.78 -28.40 14.26
CA PRO A 262 -3.22 -28.21 14.42
C PRO A 262 -3.74 -29.07 15.58
N VAL A 263 -4.70 -28.55 16.35
CA VAL A 263 -5.30 -29.26 17.49
C VAL A 263 -6.22 -30.38 17.00
N ASP A 264 -6.97 -30.13 15.93
CA ASP A 264 -7.97 -31.01 15.37
C ASP A 264 -7.96 -31.01 13.84
N ALA A 265 -8.73 -31.94 13.25
CA ALA A 265 -8.86 -32.07 11.80
C ALA A 265 -9.52 -30.84 11.15
N GLU A 266 -10.39 -30.14 11.87
CA GLU A 266 -11.05 -28.93 11.38
C GLU A 266 -10.06 -27.77 11.23
N GLU A 267 -9.15 -27.60 12.19
CA GLU A 267 -8.07 -26.63 12.12
C GLU A 267 -7.07 -26.95 11.01
N ASP A 268 -6.74 -28.23 10.81
CA ASP A 268 -5.89 -28.65 9.70
C ASP A 268 -6.54 -28.35 8.33
N GLU A 269 -7.85 -28.57 8.22
CA GLU A 269 -8.63 -28.20 7.03
C GLU A 269 -8.62 -26.68 6.81
N ARG A 270 -8.81 -25.87 7.86
CA ARG A 270 -8.71 -24.40 7.78
C ARG A 270 -7.32 -23.94 7.34
N TYR A 271 -6.26 -24.53 7.87
CA TYR A 271 -4.88 -24.19 7.50
C TYR A 271 -4.61 -24.55 6.03
N THR A 272 -5.12 -25.70 5.60
CA THR A 272 -5.04 -26.15 4.21
C THR A 272 -5.81 -25.22 3.26
N ALA A 273 -7.02 -24.81 3.63
CA ALA A 273 -7.83 -23.85 2.86
C ALA A 273 -7.12 -22.50 2.72
N MET A 274 -6.56 -21.95 3.81
CA MET A 274 -5.79 -20.71 3.75
C MET A 274 -4.55 -20.83 2.86
N LYS A 275 -3.85 -21.96 2.89
CA LYS A 275 -2.71 -22.22 2.00
C LYS A 275 -3.13 -22.26 0.53
N GLN A 276 -4.29 -22.83 0.21
CA GLN A 276 -4.84 -22.82 -1.15
C GLN A 276 -5.19 -21.40 -1.59
N HIS A 277 -5.87 -20.63 -0.73
CA HIS A 277 -6.20 -19.22 -1.00
C HIS A 277 -4.96 -18.35 -1.21
N LEU A 278 -3.87 -18.61 -0.47
CA LEU A 278 -2.60 -17.93 -0.67
C LEU A 278 -2.08 -18.11 -2.10
N VAL A 279 -2.09 -19.35 -2.61
CA VAL A 279 -1.66 -19.66 -3.97
C VAL A 279 -2.57 -18.98 -4.99
N THR A 280 -3.89 -18.97 -4.76
CA THR A 280 -4.84 -18.25 -5.60
C THR A 280 -4.56 -16.75 -5.65
N TYR A 281 -4.39 -16.11 -4.49
CA TYR A 281 -4.11 -14.67 -4.40
C TYR A 281 -2.78 -14.29 -5.06
N ALA A 282 -1.75 -15.12 -4.88
CA ALA A 282 -0.47 -14.92 -5.57
C ALA A 282 -0.61 -15.06 -7.09
N ALA A 283 -1.40 -16.02 -7.58
CA ALA A 283 -1.68 -16.18 -9.01
C ALA A 283 -2.48 -15.02 -9.60
N GLU A 284 -3.30 -14.34 -8.80
CA GLU A 284 -4.00 -13.09 -9.17
C GLU A 284 -3.08 -11.85 -9.16
N GLY A 285 -1.81 -11.99 -8.76
CA GLY A 285 -0.85 -10.88 -8.66
C GLY A 285 -0.99 -10.04 -7.39
N LEU A 286 -1.68 -10.54 -6.36
CA LEU A 286 -1.74 -9.91 -5.05
C LEU A 286 -0.45 -10.22 -4.28
N ARG A 287 0.00 -9.25 -3.47
CA ARG A 287 0.99 -9.47 -2.44
C ARG A 287 0.30 -10.07 -1.23
N VAL A 288 0.79 -11.22 -0.80
CA VAL A 288 0.17 -12.00 0.27
C VAL A 288 1.09 -12.04 1.48
N LEU A 289 0.56 -11.70 2.65
CA LEU A 289 1.22 -11.91 3.94
C LEU A 289 0.36 -12.82 4.80
N CYS A 290 1.01 -13.76 5.49
CA CYS A 290 0.42 -14.56 6.54
C CYS A 290 0.39 -13.75 7.84
N VAL A 291 -0.73 -13.81 8.55
CA VAL A 291 -0.95 -13.16 9.84
C VAL A 291 -1.14 -14.27 10.87
N ALA A 292 -0.24 -14.31 11.84
CA ALA A 292 -0.23 -15.30 12.89
C ALA A 292 -0.03 -14.63 14.25
N GLN A 293 -0.44 -15.31 15.31
CA GLN A 293 -0.25 -14.82 16.66
C GLN A 293 -0.02 -15.98 17.62
N ARG A 294 0.51 -15.67 18.81
CA ARG A 294 0.66 -16.64 19.89
C ARG A 294 0.43 -15.96 21.22
N GLU A 295 -0.43 -16.55 22.04
CA GLU A 295 -0.55 -16.17 23.43
C GLU A 295 0.59 -16.83 24.23
N LEU A 296 1.31 -16.02 24.98
CA LEU A 296 2.45 -16.39 25.80
C LEU A 296 2.03 -16.28 27.27
N SER A 297 2.35 -17.31 28.06
CA SER A 297 2.30 -17.16 29.51
C SER A 297 3.39 -16.20 29.97
N ASP A 298 3.13 -15.51 31.09
CA ASP A 298 4.11 -14.58 31.67
C ASP A 298 5.42 -15.30 31.98
N ASP A 299 5.39 -16.53 32.50
CA ASP A 299 6.59 -17.33 32.78
C ASP A 299 7.45 -17.58 31.54
N VAL A 300 6.82 -17.93 30.41
CA VAL A 300 7.52 -18.18 29.14
C VAL A 300 8.15 -16.90 28.62
N TYR A 301 7.39 -15.79 28.66
CA TYR A 301 7.89 -14.49 28.24
C TYR A 301 9.05 -14.02 29.12
N GLU A 302 8.93 -14.09 30.43
CA GLU A 302 9.96 -13.65 31.37
C GLU A 302 11.25 -14.45 31.24
N ALA A 303 11.14 -15.79 31.11
CA ALA A 303 12.29 -16.66 30.89
C ALA A 303 13.01 -16.35 29.56
N TRP A 304 12.25 -16.07 28.49
CA TRP A 304 12.83 -15.67 27.20
C TRP A 304 13.43 -14.27 27.25
N ASN A 305 12.75 -13.30 27.87
CA ASN A 305 13.19 -11.92 27.96
C ASN A 305 14.48 -11.80 28.79
N ALA A 306 14.63 -12.61 29.85
CA ALA A 306 15.88 -12.69 30.60
C ALA A 306 17.06 -13.14 29.72
N LYS A 307 16.86 -14.13 28.84
CA LYS A 307 17.88 -14.57 27.87
C LYS A 307 18.18 -13.49 26.84
N TYR A 308 17.15 -12.86 26.29
CA TYR A 308 17.29 -11.80 25.30
C TYR A 308 18.06 -10.59 25.86
N LEU A 309 17.73 -10.13 27.07
CA LEU A 309 18.41 -9.01 27.72
C LEU A 309 19.86 -9.35 28.08
N ALA A 310 20.13 -10.58 28.53
CA ALA A 310 21.49 -11.04 28.81
C ALA A 310 22.35 -11.02 27.54
N ALA A 311 21.82 -11.52 26.42
CA ALA A 311 22.49 -11.49 25.13
C ALA A 311 22.68 -10.06 24.60
N LYS A 312 21.66 -9.20 24.73
CA LYS A 312 21.73 -7.79 24.28
C LYS A 312 22.74 -6.94 25.05
N THR A 313 23.03 -7.30 26.30
CA THR A 313 23.98 -6.58 27.16
C THR A 313 25.42 -7.11 27.02
N ALA A 314 25.59 -8.33 26.52
CA ALA A 314 26.90 -8.95 26.35
C ALA A 314 27.66 -8.32 25.17
N SER A 315 28.96 -8.06 25.36
CA SER A 315 29.83 -7.46 24.33
C SER A 315 30.16 -8.41 23.18
N ASP A 316 30.11 -9.71 23.44
CA ASP A 316 30.57 -10.75 22.52
C ASP A 316 29.42 -11.35 21.69
N THR A 317 28.19 -10.89 21.90
CA THR A 317 27.00 -11.38 21.19
C THR A 317 26.88 -10.69 19.83
N THR A 318 26.79 -11.51 18.79
CA THR A 318 26.58 -11.03 17.42
C THR A 318 25.09 -10.79 17.13
N GLU A 319 24.78 -10.04 16.06
CA GLU A 319 23.39 -9.86 15.63
C GLU A 319 22.71 -11.20 15.31
N ASP A 320 23.45 -12.16 14.73
CA ASP A 320 22.96 -13.51 14.42
C ASP A 320 22.54 -14.29 15.67
N ASP A 321 23.25 -14.12 16.80
CA ASP A 321 22.92 -14.75 18.06
C ASP A 321 21.61 -14.20 18.64
N LEU A 322 21.41 -12.87 18.55
CA LEU A 322 20.15 -12.23 18.95
C LEU A 322 19.00 -12.71 18.06
N ASP A 323 19.25 -12.81 16.76
CA ASP A 323 18.30 -13.29 15.77
C ASP A 323 17.87 -14.73 16.05
N ALA A 324 18.79 -15.60 16.47
CA ALA A 324 18.47 -16.96 16.91
C ALA A 324 17.53 -16.96 18.13
N ILE A 325 17.81 -16.14 19.14
CA ILE A 325 16.94 -15.99 20.33
C ILE A 325 15.55 -15.48 19.93
N VAL A 326 15.47 -14.54 18.98
CA VAL A 326 14.18 -14.04 18.47
C VAL A 326 13.43 -15.14 17.73
N ARG A 327 14.11 -15.93 16.89
CA ARG A 327 13.47 -17.06 16.18
C ARG A 327 12.89 -18.09 17.14
N ASP A 328 13.52 -18.33 18.29
CA ASP A 328 13.02 -19.27 19.31
C ASP A 328 11.63 -18.89 19.84
N ILE A 329 11.39 -17.60 20.13
CA ILE A 329 10.07 -17.12 20.58
C ILE A 329 9.06 -17.00 19.44
N GLU A 330 9.50 -17.02 18.18
CA GLU A 330 8.61 -16.94 17.02
C GLU A 330 8.12 -18.30 16.52
N THR A 331 8.16 -19.32 17.37
CA THR A 331 7.68 -20.68 17.09
C THR A 331 6.28 -20.93 17.68
N GLN A 332 5.63 -22.01 17.28
CA GLN A 332 4.31 -22.44 17.77
C GLN A 332 3.20 -21.38 17.56
N LEU A 333 3.29 -20.65 16.45
CA LEU A 333 2.31 -19.62 16.10
C LEU A 333 0.97 -20.24 15.69
N ASP A 334 -0.14 -19.58 15.99
CA ASP A 334 -1.46 -19.87 15.44
C ASP A 334 -1.72 -19.01 14.20
N LEU A 335 -2.05 -19.64 13.07
CA LEU A 335 -2.40 -18.92 11.84
C LEU A 335 -3.81 -18.35 11.96
N VAL A 336 -3.92 -17.02 11.98
CA VAL A 336 -5.20 -16.32 12.08
C VAL A 336 -5.80 -16.09 10.69
N GLY A 337 -4.97 -15.70 9.72
CA GLY A 337 -5.42 -15.41 8.37
C GLY A 337 -4.29 -15.05 7.41
N ILE A 338 -4.69 -14.72 6.17
CA ILE A 338 -3.82 -14.19 5.13
C ILE A 338 -4.42 -12.91 4.54
N THR A 339 -3.54 -12.02 4.09
CA THR A 339 -3.90 -10.74 3.46
C THR A 339 -3.65 -10.79 1.96
N GLY A 340 -4.34 -9.96 1.19
CA GLY A 340 -4.14 -9.79 -0.24
C GLY A 340 -4.17 -8.31 -0.59
N THR A 341 -2.98 -7.70 -0.69
CA THR A 341 -2.82 -6.31 -1.12
C THR A 341 -2.40 -6.25 -2.57
N THR A 342 -2.73 -5.16 -3.26
CA THR A 342 -2.29 -4.94 -4.64
C THR A 342 -1.77 -3.53 -4.82
N LEU A 343 -0.79 -3.39 -5.70
CA LEU A 343 -0.28 -2.10 -6.12
C LEU A 343 -1.22 -1.57 -7.19
N LEU A 344 -1.73 -0.36 -6.98
CA LEU A 344 -2.62 0.27 -7.93
C LEU A 344 -1.84 0.56 -9.24
N VAL A 345 -2.30 -0.07 -10.31
CA VAL A 345 -1.78 0.11 -11.66
C VAL A 345 -2.32 1.43 -12.22
N MET A 346 -1.47 2.18 -12.89
CA MET A 346 -1.84 3.40 -13.64
C MET A 346 -2.77 3.02 -14.81
N THR A 347 -4.07 2.86 -14.54
CA THR A 347 -5.09 2.59 -15.56
C THR A 347 -5.89 3.86 -15.85
N TYR A 348 -6.24 4.14 -17.11
CA TYR A 348 -6.90 5.38 -17.57
C TYR A 348 -8.04 5.93 -16.66
N PRO A 349 -8.86 5.11 -15.95
CA PRO A 349 -9.81 5.61 -14.94
C PRO A 349 -9.20 5.98 -13.58
N ALA A 350 -8.14 5.29 -13.15
CA ALA A 350 -7.43 5.51 -11.89
C ALA A 350 -6.58 6.78 -11.90
N TRP A 351 -6.19 7.30 -13.08
CA TRP A 351 -5.52 8.61 -13.22
C TRP A 351 -6.38 9.77 -12.71
N LYS A 352 -7.71 9.65 -12.65
CA LYS A 352 -8.60 10.71 -12.16
C LYS A 352 -8.79 10.73 -10.64
N GLN A 353 -8.34 9.70 -9.91
CA GLN A 353 -8.61 9.52 -8.49
C GLN A 353 -7.38 9.69 -7.59
N THR A 354 -6.16 9.61 -8.13
CA THR A 354 -4.92 9.55 -7.34
C THR A 354 -4.16 10.87 -7.22
N LEU A 355 -4.73 11.98 -7.71
CA LEU A 355 -4.23 13.35 -7.57
C LEU A 355 -5.41 14.27 -7.25
#